data_AF-A0A1M6DLE3-F1
#
_entry.id   AF-A0A1M6DLE3-F1
#
_cell.length_a   1.000
_cell.length_b   1.000
_cell.length_c   1.000
_cell.angle_alpha   90.00
_cell.angle_beta   90.00
_cell.angle_gamma   90.00
#
_symmetry.space_group_name_H-M   'P 1'
#
loop_
_entity.id
_entity.type
_entity.pdbx_description
1 polymer ?
#
loop_
_entity_poly.entity_id
_entity_poly.type
_entity_poly.pdbx_seq_one_letter_code
_entity_poly.pdbx_strand_id
1 'polypeptide(L)'
;MARPSFTEHPASVGESYTEHMHTAAWFGWKMLLGSLACFVHALLPFLFTRTGSATVTQLHDRMVVNRVRAERQAMVEARQGA
;
A
#
# COMPACT_ATOMS: atom_id res chain seq x y z
N MET A 1 2.96 3.27 24.78
CA MET A 1 3.33 4.46 24.00
C MET A 1 4.36 4.01 22.98
N ALA A 2 3.98 3.84 21.71
CA ALA A 2 4.90 3.32 20.69
C ALA A 2 6.09 4.26 20.59
N ARG A 3 7.30 3.75 20.85
CA ARG A 3 8.53 4.53 20.67
C ARG A 3 8.65 4.75 19.16
N PRO A 4 8.73 6.00 18.67
CA PRO A 4 8.93 6.26 17.25
C PRO A 4 10.32 5.77 16.87
N SER A 5 10.41 4.51 16.48
CA SER A 5 11.64 3.87 16.09
C SER A 5 11.57 3.57 14.61
N PHE A 6 12.45 4.23 13.87
CA PHE A 6 12.61 4.06 12.43
C PHE A 6 13.03 2.63 12.06
N THR A 7 13.51 1.83 13.00
CA THR A 7 13.97 0.45 12.77
C THR A 7 13.04 -0.60 13.36
N GLU A 8 12.35 -0.30 14.45
CA GLU A 8 11.48 -1.26 15.16
C GLU A 8 10.17 -1.52 14.39
N HIS A 9 9.61 -0.50 13.72
CA HIS A 9 8.41 -0.69 12.91
C HIS A 9 8.65 -1.51 11.64
N PRO A 10 9.67 -1.22 10.80
CA PRO A 10 9.99 -2.08 9.65
C PRO A 10 10.34 -3.51 10.06
N ALA A 11 11.12 -3.67 11.15
CA ALA A 11 11.47 -4.98 11.67
C ALA A 11 10.24 -5.78 12.15
N SER A 12 9.21 -5.11 12.70
CA SER A 12 7.96 -5.78 13.12
C SER A 12 7.13 -6.35 11.97
N VAL A 13 7.35 -5.85 10.74
CA VAL A 13 6.71 -6.35 9.52
C VAL A 13 7.67 -7.12 8.61
N GLY A 14 8.90 -7.40 9.08
CA GLY A 14 9.90 -8.16 8.35
C GLY A 14 10.54 -7.40 7.18
N GLU A 15 10.40 -6.07 7.11
CA GLU A 15 10.95 -5.25 6.02
C GLU A 15 12.20 -4.49 6.47
N SER A 16 13.13 -4.26 5.53
CA SER A 16 14.22 -3.30 5.76
C SER A 16 13.66 -1.87 5.79
N TYR A 17 14.28 -0.95 6.53
CA TYR A 17 13.84 0.44 6.60
C TYR A 17 13.67 1.08 5.21
N THR A 18 14.60 0.81 4.29
CA THR A 18 14.57 1.33 2.92
C THR A 18 13.43 0.75 2.09
N GLU A 19 13.11 -0.53 2.27
CA GLU A 19 12.01 -1.21 1.58
C GLU A 19 10.66 -0.71 2.08
N HIS A 20 10.52 -0.60 3.40
CA HIS A 20 9.33 -0.03 4.04
C HIS A 20 9.12 1.43 3.65
N MET A 21 10.19 2.24 3.70
CA MET A 21 10.16 3.65 3.31
C MET A 21 9.76 3.82 1.83
N HIS A 22 10.34 3.03 0.92
CA HIS A 22 10.00 3.10 -0.50
C HIS A 22 8.54 2.70 -0.76
N THR A 23 8.08 1.61 -0.15
CA THR A 23 6.70 1.13 -0.30
C THR A 23 5.69 2.12 0.28
N ALA A 24 5.96 2.64 1.49
CA ALA A 24 5.13 3.66 2.13
C ALA A 24 5.10 4.96 1.33
N ALA A 25 6.25 5.44 0.84
CA ALA A 25 6.34 6.64 0.03
C ALA A 25 5.58 6.50 -1.30
N TRP A 26 5.71 5.37 -2.00
CA TRP A 26 4.96 5.10 -3.23
C TRP A 26 3.45 5.09 -2.99
N PHE A 27 3.01 4.43 -1.91
CA PHE A 27 1.59 4.34 -1.55
C PHE A 27 1.03 5.74 -1.23
N GLY A 28 1.74 6.51 -0.42
CA GLY A 28 1.37 7.89 -0.07
C GLY A 28 1.32 8.81 -1.30
N TRP A 29 2.29 8.70 -2.22
CA TRP A 29 2.31 9.50 -3.44
C TRP A 29 1.11 9.21 -4.34
N LYS A 30 0.75 7.93 -4.49
CA LYS A 30 -0.45 7.52 -5.23
C LYS A 30 -1.72 8.08 -4.61
N MET A 31 -1.88 8.01 -3.28
CA MET A 31 -3.01 8.60 -2.58
C MET A 31 -3.08 10.12 -2.80
N LEU A 32 -1.95 10.83 -2.71
CA LEU A 32 -1.88 12.27 -2.92
C LEU A 32 -2.31 12.67 -4.34
N LEU A 33 -1.79 11.98 -5.36
CA LEU A 33 -2.17 12.22 -6.74
C LEU A 33 -3.64 11.90 -7.02
N GLY A 34 -4.15 10.80 -6.45
CA GLY A 34 -5.58 10.47 -6.53
C GLY A 34 -6.47 11.54 -5.89
N SER A 35 -6.07 12.04 -4.72
CA SER A 35 -6.76 13.13 -4.02
C SER A 35 -6.76 14.43 -4.83
N LEU A 36 -5.60 14.81 -5.38
CA LEU A 36 -5.48 15.97 -6.26
C LEU A 36 -6.40 15.83 -7.49
N ALA A 37 -6.44 14.65 -8.11
CA ALA A 37 -7.34 14.38 -9.22
C ALA A 37 -8.82 14.53 -8.84
N CYS A 38 -9.21 14.09 -7.65
CA CYS A 38 -10.57 14.30 -7.13
C CYS A 38 -10.88 15.78 -6.90
N PHE A 39 -9.95 16.57 -6.36
CA PHE A 39 -10.15 18.01 -6.19
C PHE A 39 -10.26 18.74 -7.53
N VAL A 40 -9.42 18.40 -8.50
CA VAL A 40 -9.53 18.96 -9.85
C VAL A 40 -10.85 18.56 -10.50
N HIS A 41 -11.29 17.30 -10.35
CA HIS A 41 -12.59 16.84 -10.83
C HIS A 41 -13.76 17.60 -10.17
N ALA A 42 -13.67 17.91 -8.87
CA ALA A 42 -14.69 18.69 -8.18
C ALA A 42 -14.83 20.12 -8.75
N LEU A 43 -13.73 20.71 -9.26
CA LEU A 43 -13.76 22.00 -9.94
C LEU A 43 -14.15 21.87 -11.43
N LEU A 44 -13.71 20.80 -12.08
CA LEU A 44 -13.90 20.52 -13.50
C LEU A 44 -14.49 19.10 -13.67
N PRO A 45 -15.83 18.95 -13.63
CA PRO A 45 -16.50 17.64 -13.55
C PRO A 45 -16.31 16.75 -14.79
N PHE A 46 -15.75 17.28 -15.87
CA PHE A 46 -15.41 16.51 -17.07
C PHE A 46 -13.97 15.94 -17.05
N LEU A 47 -13.11 16.38 -16.13
CA LEU A 47 -11.72 15.95 -16.03
C LEU A 47 -11.56 14.91 -14.91
N PHE A 48 -10.68 13.91 -15.10
CA PHE A 48 -10.35 12.89 -14.08
C PHE A 48 -11.53 12.05 -13.52
N THR A 49 -12.58 11.84 -14.32
CA THR A 49 -13.83 11.14 -13.92
C THR A 49 -13.64 9.74 -13.32
N ARG A 50 -12.55 9.04 -13.64
CA ARG A 50 -12.24 7.69 -13.13
C ARG A 50 -10.93 7.60 -12.35
N THR A 51 -10.18 8.69 -12.26
CA THR A 51 -8.82 8.66 -11.71
C THR A 51 -8.82 8.38 -10.22
N GLY A 52 -9.74 8.99 -9.46
CA GLY A 52 -9.88 8.74 -8.02
C GLY A 52 -10.19 7.28 -7.72
N SER A 53 -11.25 6.74 -8.36
CA SER A 53 -11.65 5.34 -8.18
C SER A 53 -10.55 4.36 -8.62
N ALA A 54 -9.90 4.61 -9.77
CA ALA A 54 -8.83 3.74 -10.26
C ALA A 54 -7.62 3.72 -9.32
N THR A 55 -7.24 4.87 -8.75
CA THR A 55 -6.18 4.94 -7.73
C THR A 55 -6.56 4.14 -6.49
N VAL A 56 -7.79 4.26 -5.98
CA VAL A 56 -8.24 3.49 -4.81
C VAL A 56 -8.24 1.99 -5.10
N THR A 57 -8.75 1.56 -6.26
CA THR A 57 -8.71 0.14 -6.67
C THR A 57 -7.28 -0.37 -6.75
N GLN A 58 -6.36 0.38 -7.38
CA GLN A 58 -4.94 -0.01 -7.48
C GLN A 58 -4.30 -0.16 -6.08
N LEU A 59 -4.58 0.78 -5.16
CA LEU A 59 -4.05 0.74 -3.81
C LEU A 59 -4.62 -0.43 -3.01
N HIS A 60 -5.93 -0.65 -3.12
CA HIS A 60 -6.63 -1.77 -2.49
C HIS A 60 -6.09 -3.12 -2.98
N ASP A 61 -5.98 -3.29 -4.29
CA ASP A 61 -5.44 -4.52 -4.89
C ASP A 61 -4.02 -4.79 -4.42
N ARG A 62 -3.15 -3.76 -4.38
CA ARG A 62 -1.79 -3.92 -3.87
C ARG A 62 -1.77 -4.35 -2.40
N MET A 63 -2.65 -3.78 -1.57
CA MET A 63 -2.76 -4.09 -0.15
C MET A 63 -3.26 -5.52 0.08
N VAL A 64 -4.27 -5.95 -0.68
CA VAL A 64 -4.85 -7.30 -0.57
C VAL A 64 -3.94 -8.36 -1.18
N VAL A 65 -3.36 -8.12 -2.36
CA VAL A 65 -2.44 -9.06 -3.02
C VAL A 65 -1.23 -9.36 -2.14
N ASN A 66 -0.68 -8.35 -1.46
CA ASN A 66 0.43 -8.56 -0.54
C ASN A 66 0.04 -9.46 0.65
N ARG A 67 -1.16 -9.27 1.21
CA ARG A 67 -1.69 -10.14 2.29
C ARG A 67 -1.91 -11.58 1.82
N VAL A 68 -2.58 -11.77 0.70
CA VAL A 68 -2.88 -13.10 0.14
C VAL A 68 -1.59 -13.86 -0.22
N ARG A 69 -0.55 -13.17 -0.69
CA ARG A 69 0.76 -13.77 -0.97
C ARG A 69 1.43 -14.28 0.31
N ALA A 70 1.43 -13.48 1.38
CA ALA A 70 2.00 -13.88 2.66
C ALA A 70 1.27 -15.11 3.24
N GLU A 71 -0.06 -15.12 3.21
CA GLU A 71 -0.87 -16.27 3.64
C GLU A 71 -0.57 -17.54 2.82
N ARG A 72 -0.46 -17.41 1.49
CA ARG A 72 -0.09 -18.53 0.62
C ARG A 72 1.30 -19.07 0.91
N GLN A 73 2.28 -18.21 1.18
CA GLN A 73 3.65 -18.61 1.52
C GLN A 73 3.67 -19.40 2.83
N ALA A 74 3.01 -18.88 3.88
CA ALA A 74 2.88 -19.58 5.16
C ALA A 74 2.22 -20.98 5.02
N MET A 75 1.19 -21.10 4.18
CA MET A 75 0.55 -22.39 3.90
C MET A 75 1.48 -23.37 3.17
N VAL A 76 2.30 -22.90 2.22
CA VAL A 76 3.26 -23.73 1.50
C VAL A 76 4.37 -24.21 2.45
N GLU A 77 4.89 -23.34 3.29
CA GLU A 77 5.91 -23.69 4.29
C GLU A 77 5.38 -24.72 5.30
N ALA A 78 4.16 -24.53 5.81
CA ALA A 78 3.50 -25.47 6.73
C ALA A 78 3.27 -26.85 6.09
N ARG A 79 3.12 -26.93 4.76
CA ARG A 79 3.00 -28.19 4.01
C ARG A 79 4.33 -28.84 3.66
N GLN A 80 5.42 -28.08 3.63
CA GLN A 80 6.77 -28.58 3.33
C GLN A 80 7.49 -29.08 4.59
N GLY A 81 7.07 -28.63 5.78
CA GLY A 81 7.60 -29.06 7.08
C GLY A 81 6.82 -30.20 7.76
N ALA A 82 5.80 -30.77 7.12
CA ALA A 82 4.99 -31.90 7.60
C ALA A 82 5.20 -33.13 6.71
#